data_AF-F0G8D0-F1
#
_entry.id   AF-F0G8D0-F1
#
_cell.length_a   1.000
_cell.length_b   1.000
_cell.length_c   1.000
_cell.angle_alpha   90.00
_cell.angle_beta   90.00
_cell.angle_gamma   90.00
#
_symmetry.space_group_name_H-M   'P 1'
#
loop_
_entity.id
_entity.type
_entity.pdbx_description
1 polymer ?
#
loop_
_entity_poly.entity_id
_entity_poly.type
_entity_poly.pdbx_seq_one_letter_code
_entity_poly.pdbx_strand_id
1 'polypeptide(L)'
;MNHPTDFNPGLTRAVGLGTDAMPTSLYTDAAQFELERKQIFRRAWLMVGRVERIPNPGDFFVKDLAVVDASIIVARAADGKVRAFHNVCAHRANIVEYRASGNAKRFV
;
A
#
# COMPACT_ATOMS: atom_id res chain seq x y z
N MET A 1 1.10 -32.37 2.08
CA MET A 1 1.93 -31.22 2.51
C MET A 1 1.11 -29.99 2.89
N ASN A 2 -0.10 -29.78 2.35
CA ASN A 2 -1.07 -28.80 2.87
C ASN A 2 -2.43 -29.45 3.21
N HIS A 3 -2.45 -30.75 3.56
CA HIS A 3 -3.67 -31.35 4.08
C HIS A 3 -3.83 -30.90 5.54
N PRO A 4 -5.02 -30.53 6.03
CA PRO A 4 -5.22 -30.05 7.41
C PRO A 4 -4.73 -31.02 8.49
N THR A 5 -4.63 -32.31 8.17
CA THR A 5 -4.13 -33.37 9.08
C THR A 5 -2.61 -33.55 9.03
N ASP A 6 -1.90 -32.88 8.12
CA ASP A 6 -0.43 -32.94 7.98
C ASP A 6 0.29 -31.91 8.88
N PHE A 7 -0.41 -31.30 9.85
CA PHE A 7 0.19 -30.32 10.75
C PHE A 7 1.25 -30.99 11.62
N ASN A 8 2.53 -30.76 11.31
CA ASN A 8 3.64 -31.17 12.15
C ASN A 8 4.06 -29.99 13.06
N PRO A 9 3.59 -29.96 14.33
CA PRO A 9 3.95 -28.89 15.27
C PRO A 9 5.45 -28.83 15.59
N GLY A 10 6.23 -29.87 15.24
CA GLY A 10 7.67 -29.89 15.43
C GLY A 10 8.40 -28.77 14.70
N LEU A 11 7.96 -28.40 13.49
CA LEU A 11 8.56 -27.30 12.71
C LEU A 11 8.30 -25.93 13.34
N THR A 12 7.06 -25.68 13.75
CA THR A 12 6.66 -24.42 14.42
C THR A 12 7.39 -24.24 15.75
N ARG A 13 7.49 -25.30 16.55
CA ARG A 13 8.23 -25.28 17.83
C ARG A 13 9.73 -25.14 17.64
N ALA A 14 10.31 -25.75 16.59
CA ALA A 14 11.74 -25.66 16.31
C ALA A 14 12.21 -24.22 16.03
N VAL A 15 11.33 -23.34 15.56
CA VAL A 15 11.61 -21.90 15.36
C VAL A 15 11.08 -21.02 16.49
N GLY A 16 10.68 -21.61 17.62
CA GLY A 16 10.24 -20.88 18.83
C GLY A 16 8.87 -20.23 18.73
N LEU A 17 8.02 -20.65 17.79
CA LEU A 17 6.66 -20.13 17.63
C LEU A 17 5.65 -20.96 18.41
N GLY A 18 4.61 -20.29 18.93
CA GLY A 18 3.48 -20.93 19.60
C GLY A 18 2.58 -21.70 18.63
N THR A 19 1.86 -22.69 19.15
CA THR A 19 0.85 -23.47 18.41
C THR A 19 -0.58 -23.19 18.87
N ASP A 20 -0.76 -22.16 19.70
CA ASP A 20 -2.06 -21.76 20.22
C ASP A 20 -2.91 -21.12 19.12
N ALA A 21 -4.22 -21.08 19.33
CA ALA A 21 -5.12 -20.41 18.41
C ALA A 21 -4.76 -18.91 18.33
N MET A 22 -4.71 -18.38 17.10
CA MET A 22 -4.49 -16.96 16.88
C MET A 22 -5.66 -16.16 17.45
N PRO A 23 -5.42 -15.12 18.26
CA PRO A 23 -6.50 -14.30 18.79
C PRO A 23 -7.18 -13.54 17.64
N THR A 24 -8.50 -13.57 17.62
CA THR A 24 -9.32 -12.90 16.60
C THR A 24 -9.19 -11.38 16.65
N SER A 25 -8.82 -10.83 17.81
CA SER A 25 -8.58 -9.40 18.02
C SER A 25 -7.53 -8.83 17.07
N LEU A 26 -6.58 -9.64 16.58
CA LEU A 26 -5.60 -9.17 15.60
C LEU A 26 -6.23 -8.65 14.30
N TYR A 27 -7.45 -9.09 14.00
CA TYR A 27 -8.17 -8.72 12.78
C TYR A 27 -9.31 -7.73 13.04
N THR A 28 -9.73 -7.54 14.29
CA THR A 28 -10.94 -6.78 14.64
C THR A 28 -10.67 -5.59 15.56
N ASP A 29 -9.54 -5.56 16.26
CA ASP A 29 -9.18 -4.46 17.15
C ASP A 29 -8.62 -3.27 16.36
N ALA A 30 -9.27 -2.11 16.49
CA ALA A 30 -8.83 -0.87 15.87
C ALA A 30 -7.44 -0.42 16.35
N ALA A 31 -7.11 -0.65 17.64
CA ALA A 31 -5.81 -0.29 18.18
C ALA A 31 -4.67 -1.12 17.56
N GLN A 32 -4.94 -2.41 17.29
CA GLN A 32 -4.01 -3.26 16.56
C GLN A 32 -3.78 -2.75 15.15
N PHE A 33 -4.85 -2.37 14.43
CA PHE A 33 -4.73 -1.84 13.08
C PHE A 33 -3.92 -0.52 13.01
N GLU A 34 -4.07 0.37 14.00
CA GLU A 34 -3.24 1.58 14.10
C GLU A 34 -1.76 1.25 14.31
N LEU A 35 -1.46 0.23 15.12
CA LEU A 35 -0.10 -0.23 15.34
C LEU A 35 0.51 -0.79 14.05
N GLU A 36 -0.23 -1.63 13.33
CA GLU A 36 0.17 -2.17 12.03
C GLU A 36 0.40 -1.06 10.99
N ARG A 37 -0.49 -0.07 10.94
CA ARG A 37 -0.33 1.13 10.09
C ARG A 37 1.01 1.80 10.35
N LYS A 38 1.34 2.04 11.61
CA LYS A 38 2.58 2.73 12.01
C LYS A 38 3.83 1.87 11.75
N GLN A 39 3.81 0.60 12.14
CA GLN A 39 5.00 -0.25 12.19
C GLN A 39 5.27 -0.98 10.87
N ILE A 40 4.23 -1.29 10.10
CA ILE A 40 4.33 -2.11 8.89
C ILE A 40 4.02 -1.24 7.67
N PHE A 41 2.78 -0.78 7.53
CA PHE A 41 2.31 -0.25 6.25
C PHE A 41 2.96 1.07 5.85
N ARG A 42 3.30 1.94 6.82
CA ARG A 42 4.05 3.19 6.56
C ARG A 42 5.53 2.96 6.21
N ARG A 43 6.04 1.74 6.36
CA ARG A 43 7.48 1.41 6.21
C ARG A 43 7.73 0.35 5.14
N ALA A 44 6.67 -0.33 4.69
CA ALA A 44 6.72 -1.38 3.68
C ALA A 44 6.55 -0.82 2.27
N TRP A 45 7.09 -1.54 1.29
CA TRP A 45 6.77 -1.32 -0.12
C TRP A 45 5.33 -1.81 -0.38
N LEU A 46 4.46 -0.90 -0.82
CA LEU A 46 3.07 -1.21 -1.17
C LEU A 46 2.92 -1.30 -2.69
N MET A 47 2.29 -2.36 -3.18
CA MET A 47 1.98 -2.49 -4.60
C MET A 47 0.77 -1.62 -4.94
N VAL A 48 0.99 -0.52 -5.65
CA VAL A 48 -0.05 0.49 -5.94
C VAL A 48 -0.63 0.44 -7.35
N GLY A 49 0.05 -0.24 -8.28
CA GLY A 49 -0.38 -0.36 -9.66
C GLY A 49 0.70 -0.93 -10.56
N ARG A 50 0.36 -1.10 -11.85
CA ARG A 50 1.30 -1.63 -12.86
C ARG A 50 1.71 -0.55 -13.87
N VAL A 51 2.88 -0.74 -14.47
CA VAL A 51 3.49 0.22 -15.40
C VAL A 51 2.66 0.43 -16.67
N GLU A 52 1.87 -0.54 -17.09
CA GLU A 52 1.02 -0.49 -18.29
C GLU A 52 -0.18 0.45 -18.13
N ARG A 53 -0.50 0.90 -16.91
CA ARG A 53 -1.52 1.95 -16.69
C ARG A 53 -1.01 3.34 -17.08
N ILE A 54 0.31 3.51 -17.22
CA ILE A 54 0.97 4.76 -17.56
C ILE A 54 2.01 4.53 -18.67
N PRO A 55 1.59 4.10 -19.88
CA PRO A 55 2.52 3.74 -20.94
C PRO A 55 3.31 4.95 -21.45
N ASN A 56 2.71 6.15 -21.49
CA ASN A 56 3.29 7.33 -22.12
C ASN A 56 3.71 8.40 -21.10
N PRO A 57 4.68 9.27 -21.43
CA PRO A 57 4.96 10.44 -20.63
C PRO A 57 3.72 11.32 -20.41
N GLY A 58 3.56 11.78 -19.17
CA GLY A 58 2.40 12.54 -18.71
C GLY A 58 1.24 11.66 -18.21
N ASP A 59 1.22 10.36 -18.53
CA ASP A 59 0.17 9.48 -18.03
C ASP A 59 0.28 9.34 -16.51
N PHE A 60 -0.86 9.45 -15.83
CA PHE A 60 -0.96 9.32 -14.39
C PHE A 60 -2.22 8.56 -13.95
N PHE A 61 -2.18 8.04 -12.73
CA PHE A 61 -3.38 7.64 -12.00
C PHE A 61 -3.29 8.05 -10.54
N VAL A 62 -4.45 8.29 -9.94
CA VAL A 62 -4.62 8.53 -8.51
C VAL A 62 -4.96 7.21 -7.83
N LYS A 63 -4.37 6.96 -6.67
CA LYS A 63 -4.66 5.78 -5.86
C LYS A 63 -4.79 6.18 -4.39
N ASP A 64 -5.93 5.84 -3.81
CA ASP A 64 -6.14 5.95 -2.38
C ASP A 64 -5.64 4.68 -1.68
N LEU A 65 -4.88 4.89 -0.61
CA LEU A 65 -4.26 3.87 0.22
C LEU A 65 -4.87 3.98 1.62
N ALA A 66 -6.05 3.39 1.79
CA ALA A 66 -6.79 3.40 3.06
C ALA A 66 -5.95 2.88 4.23
N VAL A 67 -5.05 1.94 3.98
CA VAL A 67 -4.19 1.35 5.01
C VAL A 67 -3.20 2.34 5.63
N VAL A 68 -2.91 3.47 4.97
CA VAL A 68 -2.00 4.52 5.47
C VAL A 68 -2.63 5.92 5.43
N ASP A 69 -3.95 6.01 5.23
CA ASP A 69 -4.71 7.28 5.11
C ASP A 69 -4.07 8.29 4.15
N ALA A 70 -3.67 7.81 2.97
CA ALA A 70 -3.00 8.64 1.97
C ALA A 70 -3.61 8.46 0.58
N SER A 71 -3.74 9.56 -0.15
CA SER A 71 -3.95 9.55 -1.59
C SER A 71 -2.63 9.86 -2.29
N ILE A 72 -2.31 9.13 -3.36
CA ILE A 72 -1.09 9.33 -4.14
C ILE A 72 -1.41 9.54 -5.62
N ILE A 73 -0.59 10.37 -6.28
CA ILE A 73 -0.52 10.46 -7.74
C ILE A 73 0.70 9.66 -8.18
N VAL A 74 0.49 8.67 -9.05
CA VAL A 74 1.56 7.92 -9.73
C VAL A 74 1.60 8.37 -11.18
N ALA A 75 2.75 8.87 -11.65
CA ALA A 75 2.88 9.45 -12.99
C ALA A 75 4.18 9.03 -13.68
N ARG A 76 4.13 8.89 -15.01
CA ARG A 76 5.34 8.81 -15.84
C ARG A 76 5.75 10.22 -16.26
N ALA A 77 6.94 10.63 -15.88
CA ALA A 77 7.47 11.94 -16.27
C ALA A 77 8.04 11.93 -17.70
N ALA A 78 8.38 13.13 -18.20
CA ALA A 78 8.98 13.33 -19.52
C ALA A 78 10.31 12.59 -19.72
N ASP A 79 11.07 12.34 -18.64
CA ASP A 79 12.30 11.55 -18.67
C ASP A 79 12.06 10.02 -18.68
N GLY A 80 10.80 9.60 -18.83
CA GLY A 80 10.40 8.20 -18.87
C GLY A 80 10.32 7.53 -17.50
N LYS A 81 10.78 8.17 -16.41
CA LYS A 81 10.76 7.59 -15.07
C LYS A 81 9.38 7.69 -14.43
N VAL A 82 9.00 6.65 -13.69
CA VAL A 82 7.78 6.64 -12.87
C VAL A 82 8.08 7.23 -11.51
N ARG A 83 7.22 8.14 -11.04
CA ARG A 83 7.30 8.77 -9.72
C ARG A 83 5.94 8.72 -9.05
N ALA A 84 5.94 8.71 -7.72
CA ALA A 84 4.73 8.78 -6.91
C ALA A 84 4.87 9.91 -5.88
N PHE A 85 3.79 10.67 -5.68
CA PHE A 85 3.73 11.79 -4.74
C PHE A 85 2.43 11.73 -3.96
N HIS A 86 2.40 12.28 -2.74
CA HIS A 86 1.12 12.53 -2.06
C HIS A 86 0.26 13.47 -2.91
N ASN A 87 -1.02 13.13 -3.06
CA ASN A 87 -2.02 13.94 -3.76
C ASN A 87 -2.50 15.10 -2.87
N VAL A 88 -1.56 15.88 -2.35
CA VAL A 88 -1.78 16.92 -1.35
C VAL A 88 -0.88 18.09 -1.67
N CYS A 89 -1.46 19.27 -1.86
CA CYS A 89 -0.73 20.48 -2.16
C CYS A 89 0.06 20.94 -0.93
N ALA A 90 1.36 21.21 -1.11
CA ALA A 90 2.25 21.62 -0.03
C ALA A 90 1.88 22.97 0.62
N HIS A 91 1.06 23.80 -0.03
CA HIS A 91 0.66 25.10 0.50
C HIS A 91 -0.44 24.99 1.56
N ARG A 92 -1.58 24.37 1.22
CA ARG A 92 -2.78 24.32 2.08
C ARG A 92 -3.49 22.96 2.09
N ALA A 93 -2.75 21.90 1.77
CA ALA A 93 -3.24 20.52 1.80
C ALA A 93 -4.50 20.24 0.94
N ASN A 94 -4.75 21.06 -0.09
CA ASN A 94 -5.80 20.76 -1.05
C ASN A 94 -5.43 19.51 -1.87
N ILE A 95 -6.45 18.78 -2.34
CA ILE A 95 -6.26 17.71 -3.32
C ILE A 95 -5.74 18.32 -4.62
N VAL A 96 -4.69 17.72 -5.17
CA VAL A 96 -3.97 18.22 -6.35
C VAL A 96 -4.61 17.71 -7.65
N GLU A 97 -5.13 16.49 -7.64
CA GLU A 97 -5.78 15.89 -8.81
C GLU A 97 -6.99 15.06 -8.37
N TYR A 98 -8.15 15.41 -8.92
CA TYR A 98 -9.42 14.75 -8.63
C TYR A 98 -9.74 13.63 -9.62
N ARG A 99 -9.11 13.62 -10.80
CA ARG A 99 -9.33 12.57 -11.80
C ARG A 99 -8.63 11.29 -11.35
N ALA A 100 -9.33 10.16 -11.50
CA ALA A 100 -8.76 8.85 -11.19
C ALA A 100 -7.56 8.49 -12.07
N SER A 101 -7.51 8.99 -13.31
CA SER A 101 -6.38 8.85 -14.23
C SER A 101 -6.46 9.85 -15.37
N GLY A 102 -5.36 10.03 -16.09
CA GLY A 102 -5.33 10.89 -17.27
C GLY A 102 -3.91 11.09 -17.79
N ASN A 103 -3.74 12.11 -18.63
CA ASN A 103 -2.44 12.59 -19.07
C ASN A 103 -2.32 14.09 -18.74
N ALA A 104 -1.22 14.48 -18.07
CA ALA A 104 -0.98 15.86 -17.68
C ALA A 104 0.52 16.19 -17.71
N LYS A 105 0.86 17.40 -18.19
CA LYS A 105 2.23 17.93 -18.16
C LYS A 105 2.62 18.51 -16.80
N ARG A 106 1.64 18.93 -16.01
CA ARG A 106 1.77 19.50 -14.67
C ARG A 106 0.49 19.27 -13.88
N PHE A 107 0.63 19.23 -12.56
CA PHE A 107 -0.49 19.28 -11.62
C PHE A 107 -0.54 20.66 -10.96
N VAL A 108 -1.74 21.18 -10.73
CA VAL A 108 -1.97 22.55 -10.24
C VAL A 108 -2.95 22.50 -9.08
#